data_AF-A0AAQ0MJN6-F1
#
_entry.id   AF-A0AAQ0MJN6-F1
#
_cell.length_a   1.000
_cell.length_b   1.000
_cell.length_c   1.000
_cell.angle_alpha   90.00
_cell.angle_beta   90.00
_cell.angle_gamma   90.00
#
_symmetry.space_group_name_H-M   'P 1'
#
loop_
_entity.id
_entity.type
_entity.pdbx_description
1 polymer ?
#
loop_
_entity_poly.entity_id
_entity_poly.type
_entity_poly.pdbx_seq_one_letter_code
_entity_poly.pdbx_strand_id
1 'polypeptide(L)' 'MVFVALILFILSLILLIYSITLLMGKDGTLFSLFTKKENELKKSQKLTIYITTIVLLVSSLVWFLNII' A
#
# COMPACT_ATOMS: atom_id res chain seq x y z
N MET A 1 14.89 -14.96 -9.33
CA MET A 1 13.50 -14.49 -9.60
C MET A 1 12.60 -14.61 -8.38
N VAL A 2 12.51 -15.78 -7.73
CA VAL A 2 11.71 -15.98 -6.49
C VAL A 2 12.01 -14.93 -5.41
N PHE A 3 13.29 -14.69 -5.10
CA PHE A 3 13.69 -13.68 -4.10
C PHE A 3 13.23 -12.26 -4.43
N VAL A 4 13.22 -11.88 -5.72
CA VAL A 4 12.77 -10.55 -6.16
C VAL A 4 11.25 -10.43 -5.98
N ALA A 5 10.51 -11.48 -6.38
CA ALA A 5 9.06 -11.53 -6.20
C ALA A 5 8.67 -11.51 -4.71
N LEU A 6 9.43 -12.19 -3.84
CA LEU A 6 9.24 -12.16 -2.39
C LEU A 6 9.43 -10.74 -1.82
N ILE A 7 10.50 -10.04 -2.21
CA ILE A 7 10.77 -8.67 -1.76
C ILE A 7 9.66 -7.71 -2.23
N LEU A 8 9.24 -7.83 -3.50
CA LEU A 8 8.13 -7.05 -4.06
C LEU A 8 6.82 -7.30 -3.30
N PHE A 9 6.53 -8.56 -2.98
CA PHE A 9 5.35 -8.93 -2.21
C PHE A 9 5.36 -8.30 -0.81
N ILE A 10 6.47 -8.39 -0.08
CA ILE A 10 6.63 -7.77 1.24
C ILE A 10 6.48 -6.24 1.15
N LEU A 11 7.11 -5.59 0.17
CA LEU A 11 6.97 -4.15 -0.05
C LEU A 11 5.52 -3.75 -0.33
N SER A 12 4.80 -4.53 -1.15
CA SER A 12 3.40 -4.27 -1.45
C SER A 12 2.50 -4.38 -0.21
N LEU A 13 2.80 -5.29 0.72
CA LEU A 13 2.08 -5.39 2.00
C LEU A 13 2.32 -4.17 2.89
N ILE A 14 3.57 -3.70 2.99
CA ILE A 14 3.92 -2.49 3.76
C ILE A 14 3.20 -1.27 3.18
N LEU A 15 3.22 -1.13 1.85
CA LEU A 15 2.50 -0.08 1.11
C LEU A 15 0.98 -0.17 1.31
N LEU A 16 0.42 -1.38 1.35
CA LEU A 16 -1.01 -1.57 1.62
C LEU A 16 -1.37 -1.05 3.01
N ILE A 17 -0.63 -1.46 4.05
CA ILE A 17 -0.85 -1.00 5.43
C ILE A 17 -0.77 0.52 5.51
N TYR A 18 0.27 1.11 4.90
CA TYR A 18 0.45 2.56 4.83
C TYR A 18 -0.73 3.25 4.11
N SER A 19 -1.22 2.67 3.01
CA SER A 19 -2.36 3.24 2.27
C SER A 19 -3.68 3.12 3.04
N ILE A 20 -3.88 2.04 3.81
CA ILE A 20 -5.05 1.85 4.68
C ILE A 20 -5.04 2.89 5.78
N THR A 21 -3.90 3.09 6.45
CA THR A 21 -3.79 4.07 7.52
C THR A 21 -3.92 5.50 7.00
N LEU A 22 -3.43 5.77 5.79
CA LEU A 22 -3.65 7.05 5.10
C LEU A 22 -5.14 7.28 4.80
N LEU A 23 -5.86 6.23 4.38
CA LEU A 23 -7.30 6.27 4.07
C LEU A 23 -8.17 6.42 5.33
N MET A 24 -7.84 5.71 6.40
CA MET A 24 -8.48 5.81 7.72
C MET A 24 -8.32 7.20 8.32
N GLY A 25 -7.26 7.94 7.95
CA GLY A 25 -7.06 9.30 8.40
C GLY A 25 -6.93 9.37 9.92
N LYS A 26 -7.58 10.37 10.54
CA LYS A 26 -7.44 10.68 11.98
C LYS A 26 -7.80 9.53 12.92
N ASP A 27 -8.52 8.53 12.44
CA ASP A 27 -8.96 7.38 13.21
C ASP A 27 -7.89 6.25 13.24
N GLY A 28 -6.86 6.35 12.39
CA GLY A 28 -5.75 5.41 12.36
C GLY A 28 -4.70 5.70 13.43
N THR A 29 -4.27 4.65 14.15
CA THR A 29 -3.21 4.74 15.17
C THR A 29 -1.87 5.26 14.64
N LEU A 30 -1.63 5.11 13.33
CA LEU A 30 -0.42 5.56 12.64
C LEU A 30 -0.57 6.95 12.00
N PHE A 31 -1.70 7.63 12.19
CA PHE A 31 -1.98 8.92 11.56
C PHE A 31 -1.00 10.03 11.96
N SER A 32 -0.49 9.98 13.19
CA SER A 32 0.50 10.93 13.72
C SER A 32 1.85 10.83 13.03
N LEU A 33 2.11 9.75 12.28
CA LEU A 33 3.35 9.55 11.52
C LEU A 33 3.32 10.22 10.14
N PHE A 34 2.14 10.64 9.66
CA PHE A 34 2.01 11.31 8.38
C PHE A 34 2.37 12.79 8.47
N THR A 35 3.02 13.28 7.43
CA THR A 35 3.30 14.70 7.26
C THR A 35 2.03 15.50 6.99
N LYS A 36 2.06 16.81 7.24
CA LYS A 36 0.93 17.72 6.95
C LYS A 36 0.45 17.60 5.49
N LYS A 37 1.38 17.44 4.54
CA LYS A 37 1.07 17.28 3.11
C LYS A 37 0.29 15.99 2.80
N GLU A 38 0.64 14.88 3.45
CA GLU A 38 -0.04 13.59 3.25
C GLU A 38 -1.45 13.62 3.88
N ASN A 39 -1.61 14.36 4.97
CA ASN A 39 -2.91 14.55 5.61
C ASN A 39 -3.84 15.48 4.80
N GLU A 40 -3.28 16.45 4.09
CA GLU A 40 -4.00 17.37 3.19
C GLU A 40 -4.45 16.73 1.86
N LEU A 41 -4.00 15.51 1.54
CA LEU A 41 -4.47 14.79 0.36
C LEU A 41 -5.99 14.64 0.37
N LYS A 42 -6.63 14.90 -0.77
CA LYS A 42 -8.08 14.74 -0.92
C LYS A 42 -8.45 13.27 -0.73
N LYS A 43 -9.65 13.00 -0.22
CA LYS A 43 -10.19 11.64 -0.04
C LYS A 43 -10.09 10.81 -1.33
N SER A 44 -10.35 11.42 -2.48
CA SER A 44 -10.20 10.77 -3.79
C SER A 44 -8.76 10.34 -4.09
N GLN A 45 -7.76 11.16 -3.77
CA GLN A 45 -6.34 10.81 -3.99
C GLN A 45 -5.90 9.67 -3.06
N LYS A 46 -6.32 9.70 -1.80
CA LYS A 46 -6.06 8.62 -0.83
C LYS A 46 -6.67 7.30 -1.29
N LEU A 47 -7.88 7.34 -1.83
CA LEU A 47 -8.54 6.18 -2.42
C LEU A 47 -7.80 5.65 -3.65
N THR A 48 -7.33 6.53 -4.54
CA THR A 48 -6.52 6.13 -5.70
C THR A 48 -5.23 5.44 -5.27
N ILE A 49 -4.53 5.96 -4.25
CA ILE A 49 -3.33 5.33 -3.69
C ILE A 49 -3.67 3.92 -3.20
N TYR A 50 -4.74 3.78 -2.41
CA TYR A 50 -5.21 2.49 -1.89
C TYR A 50 -5.56 1.47 -2.98
N ILE A 51 -6.29 1.89 -4.02
CA ILE A 51 -6.64 1.01 -5.15
C ILE A 51 -5.38 0.59 -5.90
N THR A 52 -4.44 1.51 -6.12
CA THR A 52 -3.18 1.23 -6.81
C THR A 52 -2.32 0.23 -6.04
N THR A 53 -2.25 0.36 -4.71
CA THR A 53 -1.52 -0.61 -3.86
C THR A 53 -2.18 -1.98 -3.83
N ILE A 54 -3.52 -2.08 -3.90
CA ILE A 54 -4.21 -3.36 -4.08
C ILE A 54 -3.82 -4.01 -5.42
N VAL A 55 -3.87 -3.25 -6.52
CA VAL A 55 -3.52 -3.77 -7.85
C VAL A 55 -2.05 -4.24 -7.87
N LEU A 56 -1.15 -3.50 -7.23
CA LEU A 56 0.25 -3.88 -7.09
C LEU A 56 0.42 -5.18 -6.29
N LEU A 57 -0.30 -5.30 -5.16
CA LEU A 57 -0.28 -6.51 -4.33
C LEU A 57 -0.76 -7.73 -5.12
N VAL A 58 -1.92 -7.62 -5.80
CA VAL A 58 -2.48 -8.71 -6.60
C VAL A 58 -1.53 -9.10 -7.72
N SER A 59 -0.96 -8.12 -8.42
CA SER A 59 0.03 -8.38 -9.48
C SER A 59 1.28 -9.07 -8.94
N SER A 60 1.78 -8.64 -7.78
CA SER A 60 2.94 -9.26 -7.13
C SER A 60 2.65 -10.69 -6.68
N LEU A 61 1.43 -10.96 -6.19
CA LEU A 61 0.99 -12.29 -5.77
C LEU A 61 0.87 -13.23 -6.98
N VAL A 62 0.21 -12.79 -8.06
CA VAL A 62 0.09 -13.58 -9.31
C VAL A 62 1.47 -13.91 -9.87
N TRP A 63 2.39 -12.96 -9.84
CA TRP A 63 3.75 -13.19 -10.29
C TRP A 63 4.51 -14.16 -9.39
N PHE A 64 4.39 -14.01 -8.06
CA PHE A 64 5.00 -14.91 -7.09
C PHE A 64 4.51 -16.36 -7.27
N LEU A 65 3.21 -16.55 -7.47
CA LEU A 65 2.59 -17.86 -7.72
C LEU A 65 2.97 -18.45 -9.09
N ASN A 66 3.26 -17.62 -10.10
CA ASN A 66 3.72 -18.10 -11.42
C ASN A 66 5.20 -18.48 -11.45
N ILE A 67 6.01 -17.99 -10.50
CA ILE A 67 7.45 -18.29 -10.43
C ILE A 67 7.72 -19.55 -9.60
N ILE A 68 6.84 -19.90 -8.66
CA ILE A 68 6.90 -21.11 -7.82
C ILE A 68 6.44 -22.32 -8.63
#